data_AF-A0A841Q084-F1
#
_entry.id   AF-A0A841Q084-F1
#
_cell.length_a   1.000
_cell.length_b   1.000
_cell.length_c   1.000
_cell.angle_alpha   90.00
_cell.angle_beta   90.00
_cell.angle_gamma   90.00
#
_symmetry.space_group_name_H-M   'P 1'
#
loop_
_entity.id
_entity.type
_entity.pdbx_description
1 polymer ?
#
loop_
_entity_poly.entity_id
_entity_poly.type
_entity_poly.pdbx_seq_one_letter_code
_entity_poly.pdbx_strand_id
1 'polypeptide(L)'
;MGKKLEEFDIHWLEEPMNPFNKKDHASLAKAINIPIAVGETIYTRYDFRDYIEMGAVDVVQADATKLSGIDEWLEVAALARSYDLEVIPHTNFQQILHVQLAAACSNVPMVECCYESIMDICESQIAVENGYYTLREEPRLNCKFNDKILSDFRIG
;
A
#
# COMPACT_ATOMS: atom_id res chain seq x y z
N MET A 1 -1.91 -11.56 22.40
CA MET A 1 -2.54 -10.23 22.29
C MET A 1 -3.64 -10.25 21.24
N GLY A 2 -3.37 -10.70 20.00
CA GLY A 2 -4.34 -10.72 18.89
C GLY A 2 -5.77 -11.18 19.23
N LYS A 3 -5.96 -12.30 19.95
CA LYS A 3 -7.31 -12.74 20.38
C LYS A 3 -8.09 -11.74 21.23
N LYS A 4 -7.40 -10.91 22.03
CA LYS A 4 -8.06 -9.85 22.80
C LYS A 4 -8.49 -8.69 21.92
N LEU A 5 -7.89 -8.55 20.75
CA LEU A 5 -8.23 -7.48 19.81
C LEU A 5 -9.47 -7.82 18.96
N GLU A 6 -9.90 -9.09 18.94
CA GLU A 6 -11.04 -9.55 18.14
C GLU A 6 -12.37 -8.93 18.57
N GLU A 7 -12.47 -8.39 19.79
CA GLU A 7 -13.69 -7.73 20.28
C GLU A 7 -13.91 -6.32 19.71
N PHE A 8 -12.93 -5.76 19.00
CA PHE A 8 -12.94 -4.35 18.55
C PHE A 8 -13.28 -4.15 17.07
N ASP A 9 -13.70 -5.21 16.34
CA ASP A 9 -14.03 -5.14 14.91
C ASP A 9 -12.89 -4.47 14.08
N ILE A 10 -11.66 -4.90 14.35
CA ILE A 10 -10.47 -4.34 13.70
C ILE A 10 -10.45 -4.79 12.23
N HIS A 11 -10.31 -3.82 11.32
CA HIS A 11 -10.32 -4.08 9.89
C HIS A 11 -9.12 -4.93 9.42
N TRP A 12 -7.91 -4.63 9.92
CA TRP A 12 -6.73 -5.50 9.80
C TRP A 12 -5.67 -5.16 10.88
N LEU A 13 -4.71 -6.07 11.08
CA LEU A 13 -3.45 -5.81 11.79
C LEU A 13 -2.31 -5.69 10.79
N GLU A 14 -1.68 -4.53 10.78
CA GLU A 14 -0.59 -4.18 9.87
C GLU A 14 0.77 -4.45 10.49
N GLU A 15 1.66 -5.10 9.72
CA GLU A 15 3.02 -5.51 10.13
C GLU A 15 3.12 -5.90 11.62
N PRO A 16 2.31 -6.85 12.12
CA PRO A 16 2.19 -7.14 13.56
C PRO A 16 3.46 -7.74 14.18
N MET A 17 4.44 -8.06 13.35
CA MET A 17 5.71 -8.68 13.72
C MET A 17 6.77 -8.44 12.64
N ASN A 18 7.97 -8.96 12.84
CA ASN A 18 9.07 -8.75 11.92
C ASN A 18 8.68 -9.17 10.47
N PRO A 19 8.77 -8.26 9.48
CA PRO A 19 8.30 -8.49 8.11
C PRO A 19 9.15 -9.50 7.33
N PHE A 20 10.24 -9.99 7.89
CA PHE A 20 11.03 -11.08 7.30
C PHE A 20 10.60 -12.47 7.80
N ASN A 21 9.75 -12.55 8.83
CA ASN A 21 9.27 -13.82 9.36
C ASN A 21 7.87 -14.19 8.83
N LYS A 22 7.83 -14.63 7.56
CA LYS A 22 6.59 -15.12 6.89
C LYS A 22 5.89 -16.23 7.66
N LYS A 23 6.65 -17.11 8.33
CA LYS A 23 6.09 -18.26 9.07
C LYS A 23 5.31 -17.83 10.31
N ASP A 24 5.81 -16.80 11.00
CA ASP A 24 5.12 -16.28 12.16
C ASP A 24 3.82 -15.57 11.75
N HIS A 25 3.84 -14.82 10.64
CA HIS A 25 2.64 -14.21 10.06
C HIS A 25 1.60 -15.27 9.69
N ALA A 26 1.99 -16.34 8.97
CA ALA A 26 1.10 -17.45 8.65
C ALA A 26 0.54 -18.16 9.90
N SER A 27 1.35 -18.26 10.96
CA SER A 27 0.92 -18.84 12.23
C SER A 27 -0.07 -17.94 12.96
N LEU A 28 0.14 -16.62 12.90
CA LEU A 28 -0.76 -15.62 13.47
C LEU A 28 -2.09 -15.58 12.73
N ALA A 29 -2.07 -15.52 11.39
CA ALA A 29 -3.25 -15.51 10.54
C ALA A 29 -4.16 -16.74 10.79
N LYS A 30 -3.58 -17.90 11.11
CA LYS A 30 -4.33 -19.10 11.51
C LYS A 30 -4.87 -19.07 12.94
N ALA A 31 -4.33 -18.20 13.79
CA ALA A 31 -4.60 -18.19 15.22
C ALA A 31 -5.65 -17.15 15.65
N ILE A 32 -5.96 -16.18 14.79
CA ILE A 32 -6.91 -15.09 15.03
C ILE A 32 -7.83 -14.88 13.83
N ASN A 33 -8.96 -14.21 14.03
CA ASN A 33 -9.93 -13.87 12.99
C ASN A 33 -9.75 -12.46 12.40
N ILE A 34 -8.70 -11.74 12.79
CA ILE A 34 -8.41 -10.39 12.27
C ILE A 34 -7.49 -10.53 11.05
N PRO A 35 -7.83 -9.92 9.90
CA PRO A 35 -6.98 -9.93 8.71
C PRO A 35 -5.57 -9.40 8.99
N ILE A 36 -4.56 -10.00 8.36
CA ILE A 36 -3.17 -9.57 8.43
C ILE A 36 -2.79 -8.79 7.17
N ALA A 37 -2.35 -7.54 7.34
CA ALA A 37 -1.84 -6.71 6.25
C ALA A 37 -0.31 -6.65 6.27
N VAL A 38 0.31 -6.84 5.10
CA VAL A 38 1.77 -6.74 4.92
C VAL A 38 2.12 -6.21 3.52
N GLY A 39 3.22 -5.47 3.42
CA GLY A 39 3.77 -5.09 2.12
C GLY A 39 4.73 -3.92 2.11
N GLU A 40 4.67 -3.00 3.09
CA GLU A 40 5.50 -1.78 3.11
C GLU A 40 7.02 -2.06 3.18
N THR A 41 7.40 -3.20 3.77
CA THR A 41 8.80 -3.65 3.91
C THR A 41 9.16 -4.77 2.91
N ILE A 42 8.31 -5.05 1.92
CA ILE A 42 8.56 -6.10 0.91
C ILE A 42 9.06 -5.49 -0.40
N TYR A 43 10.19 -5.99 -0.90
CA TYR A 43 10.91 -5.38 -2.02
C TYR A 43 10.82 -6.16 -3.34
N THR A 44 10.24 -7.36 -3.34
CA THR A 44 10.15 -8.17 -4.56
C THR A 44 8.81 -8.86 -4.70
N ARG A 45 8.35 -9.04 -5.93
CA ARG A 45 7.17 -9.86 -6.25
C ARG A 45 7.30 -11.31 -5.79
N TYR A 46 8.53 -11.82 -5.66
CA TYR A 46 8.77 -13.19 -5.20
C TYR A 46 8.47 -13.34 -3.72
N ASP A 47 8.79 -12.33 -2.92
CA ASP A 47 8.43 -12.32 -1.51
C ASP A 47 6.92 -12.18 -1.32
N PHE A 48 6.25 -11.35 -2.14
CA PHE A 48 4.78 -11.30 -2.16
C PHE A 48 4.17 -12.65 -2.50
N ARG A 49 4.66 -13.34 -3.53
CA ARG A 49 4.23 -14.71 -3.86
C ARG A 49 4.36 -15.63 -2.66
N ASP A 50 5.51 -15.64 -1.99
CA ASP A 50 5.71 -16.51 -0.83
C ASP A 50 4.74 -16.17 0.32
N TYR A 51 4.49 -14.89 0.59
CA TYR A 51 3.52 -14.46 1.59
C TYR A 51 2.11 -14.98 1.26
N ILE A 52 1.68 -14.80 0.01
CA ILE A 52 0.36 -15.23 -0.47
C ILE A 52 0.23 -16.76 -0.41
N GLU A 53 1.19 -17.50 -0.97
CA GLU A 53 1.17 -18.97 -1.01
C GLU A 53 1.21 -19.61 0.40
N MET A 54 1.84 -18.93 1.36
CA MET A 54 1.89 -19.39 2.76
C MET A 54 0.62 -19.09 3.56
N GLY A 55 -0.31 -18.30 3.03
CA GLY A 55 -1.42 -17.74 3.79
C GLY A 55 -0.95 -16.86 4.94
N ALA A 56 0.09 -16.05 4.66
CA ALA A 56 0.71 -15.14 5.62
C ALA A 56 0.24 -13.69 5.45
N VAL A 57 -0.70 -13.44 4.53
CA VAL A 57 -1.27 -12.13 4.21
C VAL A 57 -2.72 -12.30 3.78
N ASP A 58 -3.57 -11.40 4.25
CA ASP A 58 -4.97 -11.25 3.85
C ASP A 58 -5.19 -9.95 3.08
N VAL A 59 -4.39 -8.91 3.36
CA VAL A 59 -4.42 -7.61 2.66
C VAL A 59 -3.01 -7.27 2.15
N VAL A 60 -2.85 -7.15 0.84
CA VAL A 60 -1.54 -6.92 0.20
C VAL A 60 -1.25 -5.42 0.14
N GLN A 61 -0.14 -4.97 0.72
CA GLN A 61 0.21 -3.54 0.77
C GLN A 61 1.40 -3.20 -0.12
N ALA A 62 1.33 -3.61 -1.39
CA ALA A 62 2.39 -3.35 -2.36
C ALA A 62 2.65 -1.85 -2.54
N ASP A 63 3.92 -1.46 -2.50
CA ASP A 63 4.36 -0.08 -2.70
C ASP A 63 5.27 0.00 -3.93
N ALA A 64 4.86 0.80 -4.92
CA ALA A 64 5.57 0.94 -6.18
C ALA A 64 6.95 1.61 -6.02
N THR A 65 7.21 2.28 -4.90
CA THR A 65 8.52 2.88 -4.56
C THR A 65 9.45 1.92 -3.84
N LYS A 66 8.93 0.82 -3.31
CA LYS A 66 9.69 -0.27 -2.67
C LYS A 66 9.99 -1.39 -3.66
N LEU A 67 9.01 -1.70 -4.50
CA LEU A 67 9.16 -2.58 -5.65
C LEU A 67 9.94 -1.87 -6.76
N SER A 68 10.23 -2.59 -7.84
CA SER A 68 10.89 -2.08 -9.04
C SER A 68 9.97 -1.21 -9.90
N GLY A 69 9.17 -0.33 -9.29
CA GLY A 69 8.26 0.59 -9.96
C GLY A 69 6.89 0.01 -10.29
N ILE A 70 6.22 0.66 -11.24
CA ILE A 70 4.84 0.37 -11.66
C ILE A 70 4.71 -1.05 -12.20
N ASP A 71 5.68 -1.51 -13.00
CA ASP A 71 5.59 -2.80 -13.68
C ASP A 71 5.53 -3.95 -12.68
N GLU A 72 6.46 -3.99 -11.71
CA GLU A 72 6.47 -5.02 -10.68
C GLU A 72 5.27 -4.88 -9.73
N TRP A 73 4.82 -3.65 -9.45
CA TRP A 73 3.60 -3.43 -8.67
C TRP A 73 2.35 -4.03 -9.35
N LEU A 74 2.20 -3.84 -10.67
CA LEU A 74 1.09 -4.40 -11.44
C LEU A 74 1.14 -5.94 -11.47
N GLU A 75 2.35 -6.52 -11.52
CA GLU A 75 2.52 -7.98 -11.41
C GLU A 75 2.08 -8.50 -10.04
N VAL A 76 2.43 -7.80 -8.95
CA VAL A 76 1.97 -8.15 -7.60
C VAL A 76 0.45 -8.00 -7.47
N ALA A 77 -0.14 -6.94 -8.02
CA ALA A 77 -1.58 -6.76 -8.00
C ALA A 77 -2.33 -7.86 -8.77
N ALA A 78 -1.81 -8.26 -9.92
CA ALA A 78 -2.34 -9.38 -10.69
C ALA A 78 -2.20 -10.72 -9.95
N LEU A 79 -1.09 -10.93 -9.25
CA LEU A 79 -0.88 -12.10 -8.40
C LEU A 79 -1.85 -12.13 -7.22
N ALA A 80 -2.00 -11.04 -6.47
CA ALA A 80 -2.97 -10.95 -5.38
C ALA A 80 -4.39 -11.26 -5.88
N ARG A 81 -4.75 -10.70 -7.04
CA ARG A 81 -6.05 -10.94 -7.68
C ARG A 81 -6.30 -12.41 -8.01
N SER A 82 -5.28 -13.19 -8.37
CA SER A 82 -5.46 -14.62 -8.66
C SER A 82 -5.75 -15.47 -7.42
N TYR A 83 -5.59 -14.89 -6.22
CA TYR A 83 -5.92 -15.49 -4.93
C TYR A 83 -7.13 -14.80 -4.27
N ASP A 84 -7.87 -13.98 -5.02
CA ASP A 84 -9.00 -13.18 -4.52
C ASP A 84 -8.61 -12.23 -3.37
N LEU A 85 -7.34 -11.80 -3.34
CA LEU A 85 -6.82 -10.85 -2.36
C LEU A 85 -6.90 -9.41 -2.90
N GLU A 86 -7.26 -8.51 -2.00
CA GLU A 86 -7.22 -7.08 -2.23
C GLU A 86 -5.80 -6.54 -2.06
N VAL A 87 -5.50 -5.49 -2.83
CA VAL A 87 -4.31 -4.68 -2.65
C VAL A 87 -4.75 -3.34 -2.09
N ILE A 88 -4.19 -2.94 -0.96
CA ILE A 88 -4.36 -1.61 -0.36
C ILE A 88 -2.95 -1.03 -0.23
N PRO A 89 -2.49 -0.26 -1.22
CA PRO A 89 -1.07 0.06 -1.32
C PRO A 89 -0.63 0.94 -0.15
N HIS A 90 0.47 0.54 0.52
CA HIS A 90 1.13 1.39 1.50
C HIS A 90 1.54 2.71 0.83
N THR A 91 1.23 3.82 1.47
CA THR A 91 1.34 5.12 0.84
C THR A 91 2.05 6.11 1.76
N ASN A 92 2.69 7.08 1.15
CA ASN A 92 3.20 8.30 1.78
C ASN A 92 3.08 9.39 0.71
N PHE A 93 4.21 9.88 0.19
CA PHE A 93 4.21 10.82 -0.93
C PHE A 93 3.68 10.20 -2.24
N GLN A 94 3.82 8.89 -2.38
CA GLN A 94 3.38 8.12 -3.55
C GLN A 94 1.86 7.97 -3.70
N GLN A 95 1.04 8.66 -2.88
CA GLN A 95 -0.43 8.66 -3.04
C GLN A 95 -0.86 9.05 -4.45
N ILE A 96 -0.13 9.99 -5.05
CA ILE A 96 -0.42 10.49 -6.40
C ILE A 96 -0.34 9.36 -7.42
N LEU A 97 0.58 8.42 -7.20
CA LEU A 97 0.79 7.25 -8.04
C LEU A 97 -0.21 6.13 -7.71
N HIS A 98 -0.34 5.80 -6.44
CA HIS A 98 -1.15 4.67 -6.00
C HIS A 98 -2.64 4.86 -6.29
N VAL A 99 -3.17 6.09 -6.26
CA VAL A 99 -4.55 6.38 -6.66
C VAL A 99 -4.81 6.06 -8.14
N GLN A 100 -3.85 6.36 -9.02
CA GLN A 100 -3.95 6.04 -10.45
C GLN A 100 -3.88 4.53 -10.69
N LEU A 101 -3.00 3.85 -9.96
CA LEU A 101 -2.90 2.39 -10.01
C LEU A 101 -4.16 1.70 -9.46
N ALA A 102 -4.76 2.26 -8.41
CA ALA A 102 -6.03 1.79 -7.87
C ALA A 102 -7.16 1.89 -8.90
N ALA A 103 -7.24 3.02 -9.61
CA ALA A 103 -8.21 3.18 -10.70
C ALA A 103 -7.99 2.22 -11.88
N ALA A 104 -6.75 1.75 -12.08
CA ALA A 104 -6.39 0.84 -13.17
C ALA A 104 -6.61 -0.66 -12.82
N CYS A 105 -6.77 -1.01 -11.54
CA CYS A 105 -6.82 -2.39 -11.06
C CYS A 105 -8.12 -2.68 -10.29
N SER A 106 -8.76 -3.80 -10.59
CA SER A 106 -10.10 -4.11 -10.03
C SER A 106 -10.09 -4.61 -8.59
N ASN A 107 -8.93 -4.96 -8.03
CA ASN A 107 -8.77 -5.49 -6.66
C ASN A 107 -8.09 -4.47 -5.73
N VAL A 108 -8.22 -3.17 -6.03
CA VAL A 108 -7.61 -2.09 -5.24
C VAL A 108 -8.74 -1.14 -4.77
N PRO A 109 -9.51 -1.53 -3.75
CA PRO A 109 -10.73 -0.80 -3.37
C PRO A 109 -10.44 0.49 -2.61
N MET A 110 -9.25 0.60 -2.00
CA MET A 110 -8.87 1.68 -1.12
C MET A 110 -7.39 2.02 -1.30
N VAL A 111 -7.05 3.29 -1.06
CA VAL A 111 -5.68 3.80 -0.99
C VAL A 111 -5.56 4.56 0.32
N GLU A 112 -4.45 4.36 1.02
CA GLU A 112 -4.16 5.09 2.26
C GLU A 112 -4.02 6.60 1.98
N CYS A 113 -4.68 7.41 2.82
CA CYS A 113 -4.61 8.87 2.78
C CYS A 113 -3.67 9.42 3.83
N CYS A 114 -2.44 9.70 3.43
CA CYS A 114 -1.36 10.11 4.30
C CYS A 114 -1.35 11.64 4.55
N TYR A 115 -0.45 12.06 5.43
CA TYR A 115 -0.39 13.37 6.07
C TYR A 115 -0.53 14.59 5.13
N GLU A 116 -1.23 15.62 5.60
CA GLU A 116 -1.28 16.92 4.93
C GLU A 116 0.11 17.55 4.74
N SER A 117 1.05 17.25 5.65
CA SER A 117 2.41 17.83 5.67
C SER A 117 3.27 17.51 4.43
N ILE A 118 2.88 16.52 3.63
CA ILE A 118 3.59 16.12 2.41
C ILE A 118 2.85 16.52 1.12
N MET A 119 1.66 17.12 1.22
CA MET A 119 0.84 17.49 0.06
C MET A 119 1.46 18.62 -0.76
N ASP A 120 2.23 19.52 -0.14
CA ASP A 120 2.84 20.66 -0.84
C ASP A 120 4.10 20.29 -1.65
N ILE A 121 4.62 19.06 -1.50
CA ILE A 121 5.84 18.60 -2.16
C ILE A 121 5.68 18.57 -3.68
N CYS A 122 4.50 18.21 -4.19
CA CYS A 122 4.14 18.36 -5.59
C CYS A 122 3.20 19.56 -5.76
N GLU A 123 3.42 20.35 -6.82
CA GLU A 123 2.55 21.46 -7.20
C GLU A 123 1.12 20.99 -7.48
N SER A 124 0.99 19.72 -7.87
CA SER A 124 -0.27 19.05 -8.08
C SER A 124 -0.62 18.18 -6.89
N GLN A 125 -1.79 18.47 -6.32
CA GLN A 125 -2.34 17.73 -5.20
C GLN A 125 -3.44 16.80 -5.69
N ILE A 126 -3.59 15.67 -5.01
CA ILE A 126 -4.82 14.88 -5.11
C ILE A 126 -5.77 15.36 -4.02
N ALA A 127 -7.03 15.60 -4.37
CA ALA A 127 -8.06 15.94 -3.41
C ALA A 127 -8.79 14.67 -2.93
N VAL A 128 -9.19 14.70 -1.66
CA VAL A 128 -10.11 13.73 -1.06
C VAL A 128 -11.42 14.46 -0.77
N GLU A 129 -12.50 14.03 -1.42
CA GLU A 129 -13.84 14.60 -1.25
C GLU A 129 -14.78 13.50 -0.76
N ASN A 130 -15.41 13.69 0.40
CA ASN A 130 -16.34 12.73 1.01
C ASN A 130 -15.77 11.31 1.16
N GLY A 131 -14.47 11.19 1.43
CA GLY A 131 -13.78 9.90 1.58
C GLY A 131 -13.34 9.25 0.27
N TYR A 132 -13.47 9.95 -0.87
CA TYR A 132 -13.03 9.46 -2.17
C TYR A 132 -11.95 10.33 -2.76
N TYR A 133 -10.96 9.69 -3.37
CA TYR A 133 -9.97 10.38 -4.18
C TYR A 133 -10.55 10.86 -5.51
N THR A 134 -10.30 12.12 -5.86
CA THR A 134 -10.62 12.63 -7.19
C THR A 134 -9.50 12.29 -8.17
N LEU A 135 -9.81 11.53 -9.22
CA LEU A 135 -8.85 11.24 -10.27
C LEU A 135 -8.58 12.47 -11.13
N ARG A 136 -7.32 12.61 -11.51
CA ARG A 136 -6.85 13.67 -12.40
C ARG A 136 -7.01 13.25 -13.85
N GLU A 137 -7.39 14.20 -14.71
CA GLU A 137 -7.57 13.96 -16.15
C GLU A 137 -6.33 14.32 -16.98
N GLU A 138 -5.33 14.98 -16.39
CA GLU A 138 -4.13 15.34 -17.14
C GLU A 138 -3.29 14.11 -17.52
N PRO A 139 -2.57 14.12 -18.65
CA PRO A 139 -1.72 13.01 -19.03
C PRO A 139 -0.59 12.74 -18.02
N ARG A 140 -0.32 11.45 -17.78
CA ARG A 140 0.73 10.96 -16.87
C ARG A 140 0.45 11.31 -15.41
N LEU A 141 1.40 11.00 -14.52
CA LEU A 141 1.29 11.33 -13.10
C LEU A 141 1.21 12.83 -12.82
N ASN A 142 1.79 13.64 -13.73
CA ASN A 142 1.84 15.10 -13.65
C ASN A 142 2.18 15.63 -12.24
N CYS A 143 3.11 14.96 -11.54
CA CYS A 143 3.63 15.33 -10.23
C CYS A 143 4.89 16.17 -10.44
N LYS A 144 4.70 17.47 -10.64
CA LYS A 144 5.81 18.41 -10.69
C LYS A 144 6.19 18.77 -9.25
N PHE A 145 7.43 18.51 -8.87
CA PHE A 145 7.91 18.88 -7.55
C PHE A 145 7.98 20.39 -7.37
N ASN A 146 7.74 20.84 -6.15
CA ASN A 146 7.89 22.23 -5.76
C ASN A 146 9.38 22.55 -5.55
N ASP A 147 9.99 23.24 -6.52
CA ASP A 147 11.42 23.57 -6.52
C ASP A 147 11.85 24.35 -5.26
N LYS A 148 10.98 25.20 -4.71
CA LYS A 148 11.28 25.96 -3.49
C LYS A 148 11.40 25.01 -2.30
N ILE A 149 10.46 24.09 -2.13
CA ILE A 149 10.51 23.09 -1.05
C ILE A 149 11.74 22.21 -1.21
N LEU A 150 12.01 21.72 -2.43
CA LEU A 150 13.20 20.92 -2.68
C LEU A 150 14.49 21.66 -2.34
N SER A 151 14.56 22.97 -2.61
CA SER A 151 15.71 23.80 -2.24
C SER A 151 15.83 23.99 -0.73
N ASP A 152 14.73 24.28 -0.04
CA ASP A 152 14.70 24.57 1.40
C ASP A 152 15.10 23.35 2.25
N PHE A 153 14.80 22.13 1.78
CA PHE A 153 15.06 20.87 2.50
C PHE A 153 16.16 20.00 1.88
N ARG A 154 16.92 20.52 0.92
CA ARG A 154 18.00 19.76 0.26
C ARG A 154 19.07 19.37 1.26
N ILE A 155 19.39 18.07 1.33
CA ILE A 155 20.57 17.56 2.04
C ILE A 155 21.68 17.40 1.00
N GLY A 156 22.87 17.93 1.32
CA GLY A 156 24.04 17.97 0.43
C GLY A 156 24.70 16.63 0.18
#